data_AF-T0ZJQ2-F1
#
_entry.id   AF-T0ZJQ2-F1
#
_cell.length_a   1.000
_cell.length_b   1.000
_cell.length_c   1.000
_cell.angle_alpha   90.00
_cell.angle_beta   90.00
_cell.angle_gamma   90.00
#
_symmetry.space_group_name_H-M   'P 1'
#
loop_
_entity.id
_entity.type
_entity.pdbx_description
1 polymer ?
#
loop_
_entity_poly.entity_id
_entity_poly.type
_entity_poly.pdbx_seq_one_letter_code
_entity_poly.pdbx_strand_id
1 'polypeptide(L)'
;MATQPNAPVLLGRRGRLELDEVLAALIVDGRISAEDAKLLRQKARPQRAVRNVIDVHPLVLIANAEVLDRSEPVRPLSMERLTQWLADKAGLAYLKIDPTKIDVAQVTQIVSQA
;
A
#
# COMPACT_ATOMS: atom_id res chain seq x y z
N MET A 1 -4.21 20.68 -10.13
CA MET A 1 -3.96 21.17 -8.76
C MET A 1 -2.83 20.32 -8.21
N ALA A 2 -1.62 20.87 -8.16
CA ALA A 2 -0.40 20.10 -7.92
C ALA A 2 -0.35 19.65 -6.45
N THR A 3 -0.35 18.34 -6.21
CA THR A 3 -0.14 17.73 -4.91
C THR A 3 1.28 18.08 -4.45
N GLN A 4 1.40 18.91 -3.41
CA GLN A 4 2.68 19.31 -2.84
C GLN A 4 3.43 18.09 -2.28
N PRO A 5 4.77 18.08 -2.28
CA PRO A 5 5.56 16.98 -1.75
C PRO A 5 5.42 16.98 -0.21
N ASN A 6 4.48 16.18 0.28
CA ASN A 6 4.25 16.01 1.71
C ASN A 6 5.45 15.25 2.32
N ALA A 7 6.05 15.84 3.36
CA ALA A 7 7.34 15.50 3.96
C ALA A 7 7.65 13.99 4.00
N PRO A 8 8.93 13.59 3.87
CA PRO A 8 9.33 12.19 3.91
C PRO A 8 9.14 11.63 5.33
N VAL A 9 7.93 11.17 5.61
CA VAL A 9 7.63 9.75 5.82
C VAL A 9 8.83 8.84 5.58
N LEU A 10 9.72 8.57 6.53
CA LEU A 10 10.93 7.75 6.31
C LEU A 10 10.64 6.25 6.21
N LEU A 11 9.59 5.91 5.47
CA LEU A 11 9.04 4.57 5.26
C LEU A 11 10.13 3.61 4.83
N GLY A 12 10.25 2.49 5.55
CA GLY A 12 11.16 1.41 5.15
C GLY A 12 12.65 1.75 5.30
N ARG A 13 13.01 2.70 6.19
CA ARG A 13 14.42 3.03 6.50
C ARG A 13 15.31 1.83 6.85
N ARG A 14 14.72 0.73 7.33
CA ARG A 14 15.40 -0.52 7.69
C ARG A 14 15.14 -1.65 6.69
N GLY A 15 14.71 -1.31 5.47
CA GLY A 15 14.42 -2.22 4.37
C GLY A 15 12.93 -2.55 4.25
N ARG A 16 12.34 -3.17 5.27
CA ARG A 16 10.92 -3.58 5.24
C ARG A 16 10.00 -2.46 5.74
N LEU A 17 8.81 -2.39 5.14
CA LEU A 17 7.72 -1.55 5.65
C LEU A 17 7.13 -2.18 6.90
N GLU A 18 7.02 -1.38 7.96
CA GLU A 18 6.40 -1.79 9.21
C GLU A 18 5.00 -1.18 9.33
N LEU A 19 4.04 -1.93 9.90
CA LEU A 19 2.65 -1.47 9.99
C LEU A 19 2.52 -0.14 10.73
N ASP A 20 3.20 0.01 11.88
CA ASP A 20 3.11 1.22 12.70
C ASP A 20 3.62 2.47 11.96
N GLU A 21 4.66 2.28 11.14
CA GLU A 21 5.25 3.35 10.34
C GLU A 21 4.29 3.79 9.23
N VAL A 22 3.70 2.83 8.53
CA VAL A 22 2.70 3.08 7.48
C VAL A 22 1.47 3.77 8.06
N LEU A 23 0.95 3.31 9.20
CA LEU A 23 -0.21 3.92 9.85
C LEU A 23 0.09 5.35 10.32
N ALA A 24 1.28 5.60 10.88
CA ALA A 24 1.68 6.94 11.26
C ALA A 24 1.74 7.88 10.05
N ALA A 25 2.31 7.42 8.93
CA ALA A 25 2.37 8.20 7.70
C ALA A 25 0.96 8.50 7.14
N LEU A 26 0.05 7.52 7.14
CA LEU A 26 -1.33 7.72 6.68
C LEU A 26 -2.11 8.71 7.55
N ILE A 27 -1.85 8.77 8.87
CA ILE A 27 -2.42 9.79 9.76
C ILE A 27 -1.87 11.17 9.43
N VAL A 28 -0.54 11.29 9.27
CA VAL A 28 0.12 12.56 8.92
C VAL A 28 -0.41 13.10 7.59
N ASP A 29 -0.67 12.22 6.63
CA ASP A 29 -1.25 12.58 5.34
C ASP A 29 -2.78 12.77 5.38
N GLY A 30 -3.40 12.63 6.56
CA GLY A 30 -4.81 12.85 6.77
C GLY A 30 -5.73 11.82 6.10
N ARG A 31 -5.21 10.67 5.67
CA ARG A 31 -5.98 9.62 4.97
C ARG A 31 -6.79 8.73 5.90
N ILE A 32 -6.37 8.59 7.16
CA ILE A 32 -7.08 7.84 8.20
C ILE A 32 -7.11 8.63 9.51
N SER A 33 -8.02 8.29 10.41
CA SER A 33 -8.01 8.83 11.77
C SER A 33 -7.10 8.01 12.71
N ALA A 34 -6.78 8.59 13.87
CA ALA A 34 -6.06 7.85 14.92
C ALA A 34 -6.88 6.65 15.45
N GLU A 35 -8.22 6.77 15.47
CA GLU A 35 -9.11 5.68 15.85
C GLU A 35 -9.08 4.54 14.83
N ASP A 36 -9.10 4.85 13.53
CA ASP A 36 -8.96 3.85 12.47
C ASP A 36 -7.63 3.10 12.59
N ALA A 37 -6.54 3.83 12.83
CA ALA A 37 -5.22 3.23 13.02
C ALA A 37 -5.16 2.32 14.26
N LYS A 38 -5.86 2.68 15.35
CA LYS A 38 -5.97 1.84 16.55
C LYS A 38 -6.73 0.54 16.25
N LEU A 39 -7.84 0.61 15.53
CA LEU A 39 -8.60 -0.56 15.09
C LEU A 39 -7.78 -1.46 14.16
N LEU A 40 -7.03 -0.88 13.22
CA LEU A 40 -6.14 -1.61 12.32
C LEU A 40 -5.05 -2.38 13.07
N ARG A 41 -4.42 -1.78 14.08
CA ARG A 41 -3.44 -2.48 14.94
C ARG A 41 -4.05 -3.66 15.68
N GLN A 42 -5.28 -3.53 16.17
CA GLN A 42 -5.98 -4.62 16.85
C GLN A 42 -6.28 -5.78 15.89
N LYS A 43 -6.73 -5.46 14.66
CA LYS A 43 -6.99 -6.45 13.61
C LYS A 43 -5.72 -7.13 13.10
N ALA A 44 -4.61 -6.39 13.03
CA ALA A 44 -3.32 -6.89 12.56
C ALA A 44 -2.56 -7.74 13.58
N ARG A 45 -2.99 -7.74 14.85
CA ARG A 45 -2.35 -8.55 15.88
C ARG A 45 -2.55 -10.04 15.52
N PRO A 46 -1.49 -10.83 15.32
CA PRO A 46 -1.65 -12.23 15.00
C PRO A 46 -2.42 -12.91 16.14
N GLN A 47 -3.44 -13.69 15.79
CA GLN A 47 -3.94 -14.71 16.70
C GLN A 47 -2.73 -15.59 17.04
N ARG A 48 -2.25 -15.49 18.29
CA ARG A 48 -0.95 -15.98 18.82
C ARG A 48 -0.61 -17.46 18.57
N ALA A 49 -1.40 -18.20 17.80
CA ALA A 49 -1.35 -19.65 17.67
C ALA A 49 -0.56 -20.19 16.47
N VAL A 50 -0.19 -19.38 15.46
CA VAL A 50 0.42 -19.92 14.25
C VAL A 50 1.87 -19.46 14.12
N ARG A 51 2.78 -20.36 14.48
CA ARG A 51 4.24 -20.18 14.51
C ARG A 51 4.89 -20.11 13.11
N ASN A 52 4.08 -20.05 12.05
CA ASN A 52 4.46 -19.98 10.63
C ASN A 52 3.48 -19.05 9.85
N VAL A 53 3.13 -17.90 10.41
CA VAL A 53 2.38 -16.90 9.65
C VAL A 53 3.36 -16.25 8.68
N ILE A 54 3.11 -16.43 7.39
CA ILE A 54 3.64 -15.55 6.35
C ILE A 54 3.34 -14.12 6.82
N ASP A 55 4.37 -13.35 7.18
CA ASP A 55 4.20 -11.95 7.61
C ASP A 55 3.47 -11.20 6.51
N VAL A 56 2.17 -10.97 6.69
CA VAL A 56 1.33 -10.32 5.69
C VAL A 56 1.79 -8.88 5.57
N HIS A 57 2.08 -8.44 4.34
CA HIS A 57 2.57 -7.10 4.09
C HIS A 57 1.60 -6.03 4.64
N PRO A 58 2.08 -4.95 5.28
CA PRO A 58 1.22 -3.97 5.96
C PRO A 58 0.18 -3.33 5.05
N LEU A 59 0.51 -3.06 3.77
CA LEU A 59 -0.47 -2.53 2.82
C LEU A 59 -1.63 -3.49 2.54
N VAL A 60 -1.36 -4.80 2.53
CA VAL A 60 -2.40 -5.83 2.32
C VAL A 60 -3.33 -5.88 3.54
N LEU A 61 -2.78 -5.79 4.75
CA LEU A 61 -3.57 -5.74 5.98
C LEU A 61 -4.51 -4.53 6.01
N ILE A 62 -4.00 -3.35 5.60
CA ILE A 62 -4.80 -2.12 5.56
C ILE A 62 -5.88 -2.20 4.47
N ALA A 63 -5.51 -2.68 3.27
CA ALA A 63 -6.46 -2.83 2.17
C ALA A 63 -7.63 -3.76 2.51
N ASN A 64 -7.33 -4.90 3.13
CA ASN A 64 -8.35 -5.88 3.53
C ASN A 64 -9.25 -5.40 4.68
N ALA A 65 -8.86 -4.36 5.40
CA ALA A 65 -9.67 -3.79 6.46
C ALA A 65 -10.74 -2.82 5.96
N GLU A 66 -10.70 -2.48 4.66
CA GLU A 66 -11.69 -1.64 3.96
C GLU A 66 -11.96 -0.29 4.66
N VAL A 67 -10.93 0.28 5.30
CA VAL A 67 -11.01 1.58 5.96
C VAL A 67 -11.23 2.68 4.91
N LEU A 68 -12.19 3.57 5.17
CA LEU A 68 -12.50 4.69 4.27
C LEU A 68 -11.32 5.67 4.21
N ASP A 69 -10.97 6.08 2.99
CA ASP A 69 -9.97 7.10 2.76
C ASP A 69 -10.55 8.48 3.05
N ARG A 70 -10.07 9.16 4.09
CA ARG A 70 -10.58 10.48 4.47
C ARG A 70 -10.30 11.56 3.44
N SER A 71 -9.34 11.34 2.53
CA SER A 71 -9.11 12.24 1.38
C SER A 71 -10.21 12.13 0.32
N GLU A 72 -10.88 10.97 0.22
CA GLU A 72 -12.02 10.71 -0.66
C GLU A 72 -12.99 9.74 0.05
N PRO A 73 -13.82 10.23 0.99
CA PRO A 73 -14.56 9.40 1.95
C PRO A 73 -15.62 8.47 1.34
N VAL A 74 -15.75 8.45 0.01
CA VAL A 74 -16.62 7.56 -0.75
C VAL A 74 -15.94 6.21 -1.03
N ARG A 75 -14.61 6.10 -0.91
CA ARG A 75 -13.86 4.91 -1.32
C ARG A 75 -12.95 4.39 -0.21
N PRO A 76 -12.84 3.06 -0.02
CA PRO A 76 -11.88 2.49 0.91
C PRO A 76 -10.44 2.67 0.40
N LEU A 77 -9.49 2.58 1.32
CA LEU A 77 -8.06 2.49 1.03
C LEU A 77 -7.72 1.14 0.40
N SER A 78 -8.03 1.00 -0.88
CA SER A 78 -7.69 -0.20 -1.66
C SER A 78 -6.18 -0.35 -1.85
N MET A 79 -5.75 -1.56 -2.23
CA MET A 79 -4.34 -1.85 -2.53
C MET A 79 -3.78 -0.92 -3.61
N GLU A 80 -4.58 -0.58 -4.62
CA GLU A 80 -4.21 0.37 -5.67
C GLU A 80 -3.93 1.77 -5.11
N ARG A 81 -4.84 2.30 -4.29
CA ARG A 81 -4.69 3.64 -3.67
C ARG A 81 -3.52 3.72 -2.70
N LEU A 82 -3.27 2.63 -1.97
CA LEU A 82 -2.13 2.51 -1.05
C LEU A 82 -0.80 2.40 -1.81
N THR A 83 -0.77 1.68 -2.93
CA THR A 83 0.44 1.54 -3.76
C THR A 83 0.78 2.86 -4.45
N GLN A 84 -0.23 3.55 -4.98
CA GLN A 84 -0.05 4.88 -5.57
C GLN A 84 0.48 5.88 -4.53
N TRP A 85 -0.11 5.90 -3.34
CA TRP A 85 0.35 6.74 -2.24
C TRP A 85 1.79 6.45 -1.82
N LEU A 86 2.16 5.17 -1.74
CA LEU A 86 3.54 4.78 -1.44
C LEU A 86 4.51 5.23 -2.54
N ALA A 87 4.10 5.12 -3.81
CA ALA A 87 4.90 5.60 -4.94
C ALA A 87 5.12 7.12 -4.87
N ASP A 88 4.07 7.89 -4.60
CA ASP A 88 4.16 9.34 -4.40
C ASP A 88 5.11 9.70 -3.25
N LYS A 89 5.04 8.97 -2.13
CA LYS A 89 5.97 9.13 -0.99
C LYS A 89 7.41 8.77 -1.31
N ALA A 90 7.62 7.78 -2.17
CA ALA A 90 8.94 7.36 -2.62
C ALA A 90 9.49 8.21 -3.77
N GLY A 91 8.71 9.17 -4.31
CA GLY A 91 9.08 9.93 -5.51
C GLY A 91 9.15 9.06 -6.77
N LEU A 92 8.41 7.95 -6.80
CA LEU A 92 8.36 7.01 -7.92
C LEU A 92 7.09 7.21 -8.73
N ALA A 93 7.19 7.01 -10.04
CA ALA A 93 6.01 7.01 -10.90
C ALA A 93 5.15 5.76 -10.62
N TYR A 94 3.84 5.97 -10.40
CA TYR A 94 2.88 4.88 -10.34
C TYR A 94 2.43 4.49 -11.75
N LEU A 95 2.60 3.23 -12.12
CA LEU A 95 2.15 2.67 -13.40
C LEU A 95 1.21 1.50 -13.14
N LYS A 96 -0.01 1.59 -13.67
CA LYS A 96 -0.96 0.47 -13.67
C LYS A 96 -0.72 -0.39 -14.90
N ILE A 97 -0.18 -1.59 -14.69
CA ILE A 97 0.02 -2.56 -15.76
C ILE A 97 -1.35 -3.16 -16.11
N ASP A 98 -1.81 -2.91 -17.33
CA ASP A 98 -2.99 -3.55 -17.89
C ASP A 98 -2.52 -4.74 -18.76
N PRO A 99 -2.72 -5.99 -18.32
CA PRO A 99 -2.23 -7.15 -19.04
C PRO A 99 -2.87 -7.31 -20.43
N THR A 100 -4.04 -6.69 -20.67
CA THR A 100 -4.75 -6.77 -21.96
C THR A 100 -4.18 -5.81 -23.01
N LYS A 101 -3.33 -4.86 -22.61
CA LYS A 101 -2.66 -3.92 -23.51
C LYS A 101 -1.25 -4.35 -23.88
N ILE A 102 -0.82 -5.54 -23.44
CA ILE A 102 0.47 -6.11 -23.80
C ILE A 102 0.36 -6.64 -25.22
N ASP A 103 1.21 -6.15 -26.13
CA ASP A 103 1.38 -6.74 -27.44
C ASP A 103 2.11 -8.10 -27.30
N VAL A 104 1.31 -9.16 -27.18
CA VAL A 104 1.79 -10.53 -26.97
C VAL A 104 2.70 -11.00 -28.12
N ALA A 105 2.51 -10.45 -29.33
CA ALA A 105 3.34 -10.80 -30.49
C ALA A 105 4.77 -10.24 -30.39
N GLN A 106 4.94 -9.09 -29.73
CA GLN A 106 6.27 -8.50 -29.50
C GLN A 106 7.00 -9.14 -28.30
N VAL A 107 6.26 -9.56 -27.27
CA VAL A 107 6.85 -10.18 -26.06
C VAL A 107 7.31 -11.62 -26.30
N THR A 108 6.67 -12.35 -27.21
CA THR A 108 7.08 -13.73 -27.57
C THR A 108 8.38 -13.80 -28.38
N GLN A 109 8.88 -12.69 -28.93
CA GLN A 109 10.20 -12.62 -29.59
C GLN A 109 11.37 -12.63 -28.60
N ILE A 110 11.12 -12.32 -27.33
CA ILE A 110 12.14 -12.21 -26.27
C ILE A 110 12.12 -13.41 -25.31
N VAL A 111 11.07 -14.23 -25.36
CA VAL A 111 10.93 -15.45 -24.56
C VAL A 111 11.18 -16.63 -25.48
N SER A 112 12.33 -17.31 -25.32
CA SER A 112 12.57 -18.59 -26.01
C SER A 112 11.43 -19.55 -25.70
N GLN A 113 10.69 -19.95 -26.73
CA GLN A 113 9.77 -21.09 -26.64
C GLN A 113 10.60 -22.33 -26.32
N ALA A 114 10.32 -22.96 -25.18
CA ALA A 114 10.81 -24.29 -24.82
C ALA A 114 9.72 -25.33 -25.12
#